data_AF-A0A1Y3B9H3-F1
#
_entry.id   AF-A0A1Y3B9H3-F1
#
_cell.length_a   1.000
_cell.length_b   1.000
_cell.length_c   1.000
_cell.angle_alpha   90.00
_cell.angle_beta   90.00
_cell.angle_gamma   90.00
#
_symmetry.space_group_name_H-M   'P 1'
#
loop_
_entity.id
_entity.type
_entity.pdbx_description
1 polymer ?
#
loop_
_entity_poly.entity_id
_entity_poly.type
_entity_poly.pdbx_seq_one_letter_code
_entity_poly.pdbx_strand_id
1 'polypeptide(L)'
;MRIWTSEHTFEHQWDTVVQAVWRKYPNPLNPSVIGIDILDRSVCPETSVMRTHRLIGCKWGIPGWAEKLLGRSKTYASEYSELDPR
;
A
#
# COMPACT_ATOMS: atom_id res chain seq x y z
N MET A 1 -17.50 14.97 -3.86
CA MET A 1 -16.18 14.34 -3.64
C MET A 1 -15.31 15.36 -2.93
N ARG A 2 -14.65 15.00 -1.82
CA ARG A 2 -13.64 15.87 -1.18
C ARG A 2 -12.27 15.30 -1.52
N ILE A 3 -11.37 16.18 -1.94
CA ILE A 3 -10.02 15.83 -2.39
C ILE A 3 -9.05 16.54 -1.45
N TRP A 4 -8.08 15.80 -0.92
CA TRP A 4 -7.00 16.34 -0.11
C TRP A 4 -5.68 16.10 -0.83
N THR A 5 -4.79 17.08 -0.79
CA THR A 5 -3.46 17.01 -1.41
C THR A 5 -2.41 17.34 -0.37
N SER A 6 -1.33 16.57 -0.33
CA SER A 6 -0.16 16.78 0.51
C SER A 6 1.08 16.39 -0.28
N GLU A 7 2.15 17.16 -0.10
CA GLU A 7 3.43 16.96 -0.77
C GLU A 7 4.53 16.73 0.28
N HIS A 8 5.48 15.85 -0.04
CA HIS A 8 6.63 15.57 0.81
C HIS A 8 7.85 15.21 -0.05
N THR A 9 9.02 15.71 0.34
CA THR A 9 10.30 15.43 -0.31
C THR A 9 11.11 14.46 0.55
N PHE A 10 11.47 13.30 -0.02
CA PHE A 10 12.41 12.37 0.60
C PHE A 10 13.83 12.66 0.12
N GLU A 11 14.73 13.04 1.02
CA GLU A 11 16.15 13.33 0.72
C GLU A 11 16.98 12.03 0.59
N HIS A 12 16.55 11.12 -0.28
CA HIS A 12 17.19 9.83 -0.54
C HIS A 12 17.25 9.54 -2.04
N GLN A 13 18.17 8.67 -2.45
CA GLN A 13 18.26 8.21 -3.83
C GLN A 13 16.94 7.54 -4.26
N TRP A 14 16.57 7.71 -5.53
CA TRP A 14 15.31 7.21 -6.08
C TRP A 14 15.11 5.71 -5.79
N ASP A 15 16.15 4.89 -6.01
CA ASP A 15 16.11 3.45 -5.74
C ASP A 15 15.79 3.12 -4.29
N THR A 16 16.26 3.96 -3.35
CA THR A 16 16.00 3.77 -1.91
C THR A 16 14.54 4.05 -1.60
N VAL A 17 13.98 5.12 -2.16
CA VAL A 17 12.57 5.49 -1.98
C VAL A 17 11.65 4.42 -2.58
N VAL A 18 11.94 3.97 -3.81
CA VAL A 18 11.17 2.91 -4.49
C VAL A 18 11.20 1.60 -3.70
N GLN A 19 12.38 1.18 -3.26
CA GLN A 19 12.51 -0.01 -2.43
C GLN A 19 11.75 0.12 -1.10
N ALA A 20 11.77 1.32 -0.49
CA ALA A 20 11.02 1.60 0.71
C ALA A 20 9.51 1.49 0.48
N VAL A 21 8.96 1.93 -0.66
CA VAL A 21 7.51 1.80 -0.97
C VAL A 21 7.06 0.34 -0.94
N TRP A 22 7.88 -0.58 -1.47
CA TRP A 22 7.54 -2.00 -1.44
C TRP A 22 7.77 -2.66 -0.09
N ARG A 23 8.74 -2.18 0.69
CA ARG A 23 9.11 -2.70 2.02
C ARG A 23 8.63 -1.84 3.19
N LYS A 24 7.66 -0.95 2.97
CA LYS A 24 7.15 0.01 3.97
C LYS A 24 6.45 -0.64 5.17
N TYR A 25 6.26 -1.95 5.16
CA TYR A 25 5.69 -2.73 6.24
C TYR A 25 6.53 -4.00 6.51
N PRO A 26 6.63 -4.44 7.77
CA PRO A 26 6.00 -3.85 8.96
C PRO A 26 6.63 -2.51 9.36
N ASN A 27 5.83 -1.58 9.90
CA ASN A 27 6.28 -0.24 10.30
C ASN A 27 5.66 0.16 11.64
N PRO A 28 6.47 0.53 12.66
CA PRO A 28 5.96 0.91 13.97
C PRO A 28 5.04 2.15 13.95
N LEU A 29 5.17 3.02 12.95
CA LEU A 29 4.31 4.19 12.76
C LEU A 29 2.91 3.82 12.24
N ASN A 30 2.75 2.63 11.65
CA ASN A 30 1.46 2.13 11.20
C ASN A 30 1.33 0.63 11.53
N PRO A 31 1.03 0.30 12.80
CA PRO A 31 0.92 -1.08 13.28
C PRO A 31 -0.36 -1.79 12.81
N SER A 32 -1.28 -1.07 12.14
CA SER A 32 -2.58 -1.61 11.71
C SER A 32 -2.48 -2.59 10.54
N VAL A 33 -1.37 -2.56 9.78
CA VAL A 33 -1.16 -3.49 8.68
C VAL A 33 -0.68 -4.83 9.22
N ILE A 34 -1.49 -5.86 9.01
CA ILE A 34 -1.26 -7.22 9.55
C ILE A 34 -0.60 -8.16 8.55
N GLY A 35 -0.70 -7.87 7.25
CA GLY A 35 -0.14 -8.73 6.20
C GLY A 35 -0.28 -8.11 4.82
N ILE A 36 0.60 -8.52 3.91
CA ILE A 36 0.64 -8.06 2.51
C ILE A 36 0.98 -9.24 1.63
N ASP A 37 0.17 -9.43 0.60
CA ASP A 37 0.39 -10.45 -0.42
C ASP A 37 0.44 -9.81 -1.81
N ILE A 38 1.28 -10.36 -2.68
CA ILE A 38 1.33 -9.99 -4.10
C ILE A 38 0.35 -10.91 -4.83
N LEU A 39 -0.68 -10.32 -5.42
CA LEU A 39 -1.66 -11.04 -6.22
C LEU A 39 -1.17 -11.26 -7.65
N ASP A 40 -0.57 -10.22 -8.24
CA ASP A 40 0.05 -10.28 -9.56
C ASP A 40 1.27 -9.36 -9.64
N ARG A 41 2.27 -9.78 -10.40
CA ARG A 41 3.43 -8.95 -10.75
C ARG A 41 3.98 -9.37 -12.10
N SER A 42 4.06 -8.40 -13.00
CA SER A 42 4.56 -8.59 -14.35
C SER A 42 5.39 -7.39 -14.82
N VAL A 43 6.29 -7.64 -15.76
CA VAL A 43 7.05 -6.60 -16.45
C VAL A 43 6.55 -6.55 -17.89
N CYS A 44 6.13 -5.37 -18.34
CA CYS A 44 5.69 -5.17 -19.71
C CYS A 44 6.90 -5.30 -20.66
N PRO A 45 6.91 -6.25 -21.62
CA PRO A 45 8.06 -6.43 -22.51
C PRO A 45 8.37 -5.19 -23.36
N GLU A 46 7.36 -4.43 -23.74
CA GLU A 46 7.47 -3.29 -24.65
C GLU A 46 8.00 -2.04 -23.93
N THR A 47 7.50 -1.78 -22.72
CA THR A 47 7.85 -0.56 -21.97
C THR A 47 8.88 -0.78 -20.87
N SER A 48 9.16 -2.03 -20.49
CA SER A 48 9.94 -2.40 -19.30
C SER A 48 9.35 -1.91 -17.96
N VAL A 49 8.11 -1.41 -17.95
CA VAL A 49 7.41 -0.99 -16.73
C VAL A 49 6.96 -2.21 -15.93
N MET A 50 7.26 -2.22 -14.64
CA MET A 50 6.79 -3.26 -13.72
C MET A 50 5.45 -2.86 -13.13
N ARG A 51 4.44 -3.72 -13.28
CA ARG A 51 3.14 -3.58 -12.63
C ARG A 51 3.04 -4.56 -11.47
N THR A 52 2.57 -4.08 -10.33
CA THR A 52 2.29 -4.93 -9.16
C THR A 52 0.89 -4.66 -8.63
N HIS A 53 0.14 -5.73 -8.42
CA HIS A 53 -1.10 -5.74 -7.66
C HIS A 53 -0.87 -6.41 -6.31
N ARG A 54 -1.14 -5.69 -5.21
CA ARG A 54 -1.02 -6.19 -3.84
C ARG A 54 -2.34 -6.16 -3.11
N LEU A 55 -2.55 -7.16 -2.26
CA LEU A 55 -3.60 -7.19 -1.25
C LEU A 55 -2.98 -6.85 0.10
N ILE A 56 -3.50 -5.83 0.76
CA ILE A 56 -3.03 -5.38 2.08
C ILE A 56 -4.12 -5.69 3.09
N GLY A 57 -3.83 -6.57 4.04
CA GLY A 57 -4.68 -6.85 5.18
C GLY A 57 -4.44 -5.83 6.30
N CYS A 58 -5.50 -5.17 6.75
CA CYS A 58 -5.45 -4.23 7.86
C CYS A 58 -6.44 -4.59 8.96
N LYS A 59 -6.05 -4.36 10.20
CA LYS A 59 -6.92 -4.32 11.37
C LYS A 59 -7.07 -2.86 11.81
N TRP A 60 -7.95 -2.12 11.13
CA TRP A 60 -8.29 -0.77 11.58
C TRP A 60 -9.20 -0.85 12.80
N GLY A 61 -8.92 -0.03 13.81
CA GLY A 61 -9.88 0.22 14.89
C GLY A 61 -11.04 1.02 14.33
N ILE A 62 -12.08 0.35 13.83
CA ILE A 62 -13.35 1.01 13.56
C ILE A 62 -13.99 1.40 14.90
N PRO A 63 -14.73 2.53 14.97
CA PRO A 63 -15.43 2.90 16.20
C PRO A 63 -16.30 1.74 16.68
N GLY A 64 -16.29 1.44 17.98
CA GLY A 64 -16.97 0.26 18.51
C GLY A 64 -18.46 0.18 18.21
N TRP A 65 -19.13 1.31 17.94
CA TRP A 65 -20.52 1.33 17.47
C TRP A 65 -20.66 0.76 16.05
N ALA A 66 -19.71 1.05 15.16
CA ALA A 66 -19.70 0.53 13.79
C ALA A 66 -19.29 -0.94 13.75
N GLU A 67 -18.40 -1.37 14.66
CA GLU A 67 -18.02 -2.78 14.78
C GLU A 67 -19.21 -3.67 15.14
N LYS A 68 -20.06 -3.20 16.07
CA LYS A 68 -21.30 -3.90 16.46
C LYS A 68 -22.28 -4.07 15.30
N LEU A 69 -22.30 -3.15 14.33
CA LEU A 69 -23.19 -3.21 13.17
C LEU A 69 -22.62 -4.08 12.03
N LEU A 70 -21.31 -3.97 11.78
CA LEU A 70 -20.67 -4.56 10.59
C LEU A 70 -20.05 -5.95 10.84
N GLY A 71 -19.81 -6.32 12.11
CA GLY A 71 -19.32 -7.65 12.49
C GLY A 71 -17.92 -8.01 11.95
N ARG A 72 -17.15 -7.03 11.44
CA ARG A 72 -15.84 -7.25 10.84
C ARG A 72 -14.79 -6.34 11.44
N SER A 73 -13.74 -6.95 12.00
CA SER A 73 -12.55 -6.27 12.54
C SER A 73 -11.36 -6.23 11.58
N LYS A 74 -11.46 -6.90 10.43
CA LYS A 74 -10.42 -6.95 9.39
C LYS A 74 -10.95 -6.39 8.08
N THR A 75 -10.10 -5.61 7.43
CA THR A 75 -10.36 -4.97 6.15
C THR A 75 -9.23 -5.26 5.18
N TYR A 76 -9.51 -5.21 3.89
CA TYR A 76 -8.51 -5.41 2.86
C TYR A 76 -8.46 -4.19 1.95
N ALA A 77 -7.25 -3.78 1.57
CA ALA A 77 -7.02 -2.76 0.57
C ALA A 77 -6.36 -3.39 -0.66
N SER A 78 -6.78 -2.96 -1.84
CA SER A 78 -6.19 -3.35 -3.12
C SER A 78 -5.26 -2.23 -3.57
N GLU A 79 -3.96 -2.52 -3.70
CA GLU A 79 -2.94 -1.56 -4.12
C GLU A 79 -2.42 -1.92 -5.51
N TYR A 80 -2.50 -0.96 -6.44
CA TYR A 80 -1.90 -1.06 -7.77
C TYR A 80 -0.73 -0.08 -7.85
N SER A 81 0.40 -0.55 -8.35
CA SER A 81 1.59 0.28 -8.55
C SER A 81 2.24 -0.04 -9.89
N GLU A 82 2.78 1.00 -10.52
CA GLU A 82 3.61 0.90 -11.72
C GLU A 82 4.96 1.52 -11.40
N LEU A 83 6.04 0.83 -11.78
CA LEU A 83 7.40 1.34 -11.69
C LEU A 83 7.99 1.43 -13.09
N ASP A 84 8.30 2.64 -13.52
CA ASP A 84 9.13 2.90 -14.68
C ASP A 84 10.59 3.03 -14.22
N PRO A 85 11.52 2.20 -14.74
CA PRO A 85 12.94 2.29 -14.39
C PRO A 85 13.70 3.42 -15.11
N ARG A 86 13.06 4.19 -16.00
CA ARG A 86 13.70 5.27 -16.79
C ARG A 86 13.60 6.64 -16.14
#